data_AF-A0A7W0ZRY3-F1
#
_entry.id   AF-A0A7W0ZRY3-F1
#
_cell.length_a   1.000
_cell.length_b   1.000
_cell.length_c   1.000
_cell.angle_alpha   90.00
_cell.angle_beta   90.00
_cell.angle_gamma   90.00
#
_symmetry.space_group_name_H-M   'P 1'
#
loop_
_entity.id
_entity.type
_entity.pdbx_description
1 polymer ?
#
loop_
_entity_poly.entity_id
_entity_poly.type
_entity_poly.pdbx_seq_one_letter_code
_entity_poly.pdbx_strand_id
1 'polypeptide(L)' 'VPLNIAEAVGKTSEADRNNRYAIARGEAMECGAIIDVIRLLGTVPEPDLAAAKQLLVRVVGMLSKLCR' A
#
# COMPACT_ATOMS: atom_id res chain seq x y z
N VAL A 1 1.94 2.28 -5.82
CA VAL A 1 2.52 1.23 -4.94
C VAL A 1 3.59 0.37 -5.64
N PRO A 2 3.30 -0.42 -6.70
CA PRO A 2 4.27 -1.41 -7.21
C PRO A 2 5.53 -0.80 -7.83
N LEU A 3 5.40 0.38 -8.45
CA LEU A 3 6.53 1.09 -9.06
C LEU A 3 7.56 1.52 -8.01
N ASN A 4 7.14 2.10 -6.89
CA ASN A 4 8.04 2.46 -5.79
C ASN A 4 8.67 1.23 -5.13
N ILE A 5 7.97 0.08 -5.08
CA ILE A 5 8.56 -1.19 -4.63
C ILE A 5 9.66 -1.66 -5.58
N ALA A 6 9.39 -1.68 -6.88
CA ALA A 6 10.36 -2.09 -7.89
C ALA A 6 11.58 -1.15 -7.89
N GLU A 7 11.35 0.16 -7.77
CA GLU A 7 12.44 1.13 -7.69
C GLU A 7 13.28 0.91 -6.41
N ALA A 8 12.66 0.63 -5.26
CA ALA A 8 13.37 0.35 -4.01
C ALA A 8 14.34 -0.84 -4.16
N VAL A 9 13.93 -1.91 -4.83
CA VAL A 9 14.76 -3.10 -5.09
C VAL A 9 16.00 -2.76 -5.92
N GLY A 10 15.91 -1.75 -6.80
CA GLY A 10 17.04 -1.29 -7.61
C GLY A 10 18.00 -0.32 -6.90
N LYS A 11 17.71 0.11 -5.66
CA LYS A 11 18.58 1.04 -4.92
C LYS A 11 19.69 0.29 -4.17
N THR A 12 20.92 0.77 -4.34
CA THR A 12 22.11 0.27 -3.62
C THR A 12 22.16 0.80 -2.18
N SER A 13 21.84 2.07 -1.98
CA SER A 13 21.74 2.70 -0.66
C SER A 13 20.54 2.17 0.12
N GLU A 14 20.78 1.76 1.37
CA GLU A 14 19.72 1.37 2.30
C GLU A 14 18.76 2.52 2.59
N ALA A 15 19.28 3.74 2.78
CA ALA A 15 18.45 4.91 3.02
C ALA A 15 17.51 5.20 1.84
N ASP A 16 18.00 5.12 0.60
CA ASP A 16 17.18 5.36 -0.59
C ASP A 16 16.13 4.26 -0.79
N ARG A 17 16.51 3.00 -0.53
CA ARG A 17 15.60 1.85 -0.57
C ARG A 17 14.47 2.01 0.46
N ASN A 18 14.81 2.32 1.71
CA ASN A 18 13.84 2.49 2.80
C ASN A 18 12.91 3.67 2.52
N ASN A 19 13.43 4.78 1.97
CA ASN A 19 12.62 5.91 1.54
C ASN A 19 11.60 5.52 0.45
N ARG A 20 12.01 4.76 -0.56
CA ARG A 20 11.09 4.27 -1.62
C ARG A 20 10.03 3.32 -1.07
N TYR A 21 10.38 2.41 -0.16
CA TYR A 21 9.37 1.59 0.53
C TYR A 21 8.42 2.43 1.39
N ALA A 22 8.90 3.51 2.02
CA ALA A 22 8.05 4.41 2.80
C ALA A 22 7.04 5.15 1.92
N ILE A 23 7.45 5.60 0.73
CA ILE A 23 6.55 6.20 -0.27
C ILE A 23 5.50 5.17 -0.71
N ALA A 24 5.91 3.95 -1.07
CA ALA A 24 4.99 2.88 -1.44
C ALA A 24 3.97 2.58 -0.31
N ARG A 25 4.41 2.66 0.96
CA ARG A 25 3.52 2.50 2.12
C ARG A 25 2.51 3.63 2.21
N GLY A 26 2.93 4.88 1.97
CA GLY A 26 2.05 6.04 1.92
C GLY A 26 0.97 5.89 0.86
N GLU A 27 1.36 5.56 -0.37
CA GLU A 27 0.43 5.28 -1.48
C GLU A 27 -0.55 4.14 -1.14
N ALA A 28 -0.09 3.10 -0.45
CA ALA A 28 -0.97 2.01 -0.01
C ALA A 28 -1.99 2.49 1.04
N MET A 29 -1.61 3.38 1.97
CA MET A 29 -2.55 3.96 2.93
C MET A 29 -3.63 4.80 2.23
N GLU A 30 -3.25 5.56 1.19
CA GLU A 30 -4.19 6.33 0.37
C GLU A 30 -5.21 5.42 -0.34
N CYS A 31 -4.77 4.28 -0.89
CA CYS A 31 -5.69 3.27 -1.42
C CYS A 31 -6.69 2.79 -0.35
N GLY A 32 -6.25 2.70 0.91
CA GLY A 32 -7.11 2.32 2.03
C GLY A 32 -8.22 3.33 2.28
N ALA A 33 -7.89 4.63 2.22
CA ALA A 33 -8.87 5.70 2.33
C ALA A 33 -9.84 5.71 1.14
N ILE A 34 -9.35 5.45 -0.08
CA ILE A 34 -10.21 5.34 -1.27
C ILE A 34 -11.21 4.19 -1.12
N ILE A 35 -10.79 3.02 -0.63
CA ILE A 35 -11.70 1.89 -0.36
C ILE A 35 -12.79 2.30 0.65
N ASP A 36 -12.42 3.05 1.70
CA ASP A 36 -13.39 3.51 2.70
C ASP A 36 -14.40 4.49 2.09
N VAL A 37 -13.97 5.38 1.18
CA VAL A 37 -14.88 6.25 0.43
C VAL A 37 -15.80 5.45 -0.48
N ILE A 38 -15.29 4.47 -1.24
CA ILE A 38 -16.11 3.61 -2.11
C ILE A 38 -17.16 2.86 -1.28
N ARG A 39 -16.79 2.38 -0.09
CA ARG A 39 -17.72 1.75 0.84
C ARG A 39 -18.86 2.69 1.24
N LEU A 40 -18.56 3.96 1.55
CA LEU A 40 -19.57 4.97 1.88
C LEU A 40 -20.49 5.28 0.71
N LEU A 41 -19.99 5.21 -0.53
CA LEU A 41 -20.80 5.41 -1.74
C LEU A 41 -21.73 4.24 -2.05
N GLY A 42 -21.48 3.05 -1.50
CA GLY A 42 -22.32 1.86 -1.70
C GLY A 42 -22.34 1.34 -3.14
N THR A 43 -21.32 1.66 -3.94
CA THR A 43 -21.26 1.32 -5.37
C THR A 43 -20.62 -0.05 -5.66
N VAL A 44 -20.03 -0.69 -4.65
CA VAL A 44 -19.32 -1.97 -4.75
C VAL A 44 -19.80 -2.90 -3.64
N PRO A 45 -20.00 -4.21 -3.92
CA PRO A 45 -20.39 -5.18 -2.90
C PRO A 45 -19.42 -5.26 -1.72
N GLU A 46 -19.97 -5.39 -0.51
CA GLU A 46 -19.17 -5.50 0.73
C GLU A 46 -18.13 -6.64 0.71
N PRO A 47 -18.40 -7.85 0.16
CA PRO A 47 -17.39 -8.91 0.08
C PRO A 47 -16.15 -8.50 -0.72
N ASP A 48 -16.32 -7.75 -1.81
CA ASP A 48 -15.22 -7.30 -2.67
C ASP A 48 -14.39 -6.23 -1.95
N LEU A 49 -15.06 -5.30 -1.25
CA LEU A 49 -14.41 -4.27 -0.43
C LEU A 49 -13.62 -4.90 0.73
N ALA A 50 -14.18 -5.91 1.39
CA ALA A 50 -13.51 -6.64 2.46
C ALA A 50 -12.26 -7.36 1.94
N ALA A 51 -12.36 -8.06 0.80
CA ALA A 51 -11.23 -8.72 0.16
C ALA A 51 -10.13 -7.71 -0.24
N ALA A 52 -10.52 -6.57 -0.82
CA ALA A 52 -9.59 -5.49 -1.18
C ALA A 52 -8.88 -4.92 0.06
N LYS A 53 -9.61 -4.64 1.14
CA LYS A 53 -9.03 -4.12 2.39
C LYS A 53 -8.08 -5.14 3.04
N GLN A 54 -8.45 -6.42 3.05
CA GLN A 54 -7.58 -7.49 3.58
C GLN A 54 -6.26 -7.59 2.79
N LEU A 55 -6.32 -7.57 1.46
CA LEU A 55 -5.12 -7.57 0.63
C LEU A 55 -4.23 -6.36 0.94
N LEU A 56 -4.84 -5.18 1.04
CA LEU A 56 -4.13 -3.95 1.33
C LEU A 56 -3.44 -3.96 2.70
N VAL A 57 -4.10 -4.48 3.75
CA VAL A 57 -3.52 -4.63 5.08
C VAL A 57 -2.22 -5.45 5.03
N ARG A 58 -2.18 -6.54 4.26
CA ARG A 58 -0.96 -7.34 4.10
C ARG A 58 0.14 -6.55 3.39
N VAL A 59 -0.20 -5.80 2.33
CA VAL A 59 0.75 -4.94 1.60
C VAL A 59 1.36 -3.89 2.52
N VAL A 60 0.53 -3.17 3.28
CA VAL A 60 0.98 -2.18 4.27
C VAL A 60 1.83 -2.83 5.36
N GLY A 61 1.47 -4.03 5.82
CA GLY A 61 2.24 -4.80 6.81
C GLY A 61 3.65 -5.12 6.32
N MET A 62 3.78 -5.64 5.10
CA MET A 62 5.09 -5.90 4.48
C MET A 62 5.90 -4.59 4.34
N LEU A 63 5.30 -3.55 3.76
CA LEU A 63 5.99 -2.28 3.54
C LEU A 63 6.42 -1.60 4.84
N SER A 64 5.65 -1.75 5.93
CA SER A 64 5.99 -1.21 7.24
C SER A 64 7.23 -1.84 7.87
N LYS A 65 7.57 -3.07 7.48
CA LYS A 65 8.81 -3.74 7.86
C LYS A 65 9.97 -3.39 6.92
N LEU A 66 9.69 -3.27 5.61
CA LEU A 66 10.71 -3.00 4.61
C LEU A 66 11.21 -1.55 4.61
N CYS A 67 10.41 -0.59 5.06
CA CYS A 67 10.81 0.82 5.10
C CYS A 67 11.55 1.25 6.37
N ARG A 68 12.02 0.29 7.18
CA ARG A 68 12.76 0.53 8.42
C ARG A 68 14.18 0.00 8.28
#